data_AF-A0A0G2JM94-F1
#
_entry.id   AF-A0A0G2JM94-F1
#
_cell.length_a   1.000
_cell.length_b   1.000
_cell.length_c   1.000
_cell.angle_alpha   90.00
_cell.angle_beta   90.00
_cell.angle_gamma   90.00
#
_symmetry.space_group_name_H-M   'P 1'
#
loop_
_entity.id
_entity.type
_entity.pdbx_description
1 polymer ?
#
loop_
_entity_poly.entity_id
_entity_poly.type
_entity_poly.pdbx_seq_one_letter_code
_entity_poly.pdbx_strand_id
1 'polypeptide(L)'
;MSPHPTALLGLVLCLAQTIHTQEEDLPRPSISAEPGTVIPLGSHVTFVCRGPVGVQTFRLERESRSTYNDTEDVSQASPSESEARFRIDSVSEGNAGPYRCIYYKPPKWSEQSDYLELLVKGPTQRPSDNSHNERE
;
A
#
# COMPACT_ATOMS: atom_id res chain seq x y z
N MET A 1 32.65 41.70 -40.54
CA MET A 1 31.40 40.92 -40.39
C MET A 1 31.12 40.82 -38.90
N SER A 2 30.16 41.61 -38.41
CA SER A 2 29.83 41.72 -36.98
C SER A 2 28.63 40.83 -36.68
N PRO A 3 28.65 39.97 -35.65
CA PRO A 3 27.47 39.19 -35.29
C PRO A 3 26.43 40.13 -34.67
N HIS A 4 25.19 40.02 -35.17
CA HIS A 4 24.07 40.84 -34.71
C HIS A 4 23.70 40.51 -33.26
N PRO A 5 23.35 41.52 -32.43
CA PRO A 5 23.11 41.38 -30.99
C PRO A 5 21.89 40.49 -30.63
N THR A 6 21.04 40.18 -31.60
CA THR A 6 19.89 39.27 -31.45
C THR A 6 20.28 37.79 -31.32
N ALA A 7 21.45 37.39 -31.84
CA ALA A 7 21.93 36.02 -31.72
C ALA A 7 22.36 35.70 -30.27
N LEU A 8 22.85 36.71 -29.53
CA LEU A 8 23.26 36.54 -28.13
C LEU A 8 22.06 36.37 -27.19
N LEU A 9 20.95 37.09 -27.42
CA LEU A 9 19.76 37.00 -26.57
C LEU A 9 19.07 35.61 -26.66
N GLY A 10 19.08 35.00 -27.84
CA GLY A 10 18.51 33.66 -28.05
C GLY A 10 19.28 32.55 -27.32
N LEU A 11 20.61 32.66 -27.26
CA LEU A 11 21.46 31.72 -26.53
C LEU A 11 21.24 31.81 -25.00
N VAL A 12 20.99 33.01 -24.47
CA VAL A 12 20.73 33.22 -23.03
C VAL A 12 19.38 32.62 -22.59
N LEU A 13 18.34 32.69 -23.43
CA LEU A 13 17.03 32.09 -23.15
C LEU A 13 17.03 30.56 -23.18
N CYS A 14 17.83 29.93 -24.06
CA CYS A 14 17.96 28.46 -24.07
C CYS A 14 18.68 27.91 -22.83
N LEU A 15 19.61 28.67 -22.23
CA LEU A 15 20.29 28.26 -21.01
C LEU A 15 19.39 28.37 -19.76
N ALA A 16 18.32 29.15 -19.81
CA ALA A 16 17.39 29.33 -18.70
C ALA A 16 16.32 28.22 -18.59
N GLN A 17 16.12 27.41 -19.64
CA GLN A 17 15.01 26.45 -19.71
C GLN A 17 15.38 25.01 -19.34
N THR A 18 16.61 24.75 -18.89
CA THR A 18 17.10 23.38 -18.66
C THR A 18 17.30 23.05 -17.18
N ILE A 19 16.37 23.47 -16.33
CA ILE A 19 16.21 22.87 -14.99
C ILE A 19 14.73 22.50 -14.81
N HIS A 20 14.20 21.71 -15.74
CA HIS A 20 13.14 20.79 -15.35
C HIS A 20 13.82 19.69 -14.56
N THR A 21 13.94 19.90 -13.25
CA THR A 21 14.20 18.81 -12.31
C THR A 21 13.10 17.80 -12.55
N GLN A 22 13.45 16.68 -13.18
CA GLN A 22 12.60 15.51 -13.23
C GLN A 22 12.57 15.01 -11.79
N GLU A 23 11.63 15.53 -11.01
CA GLU A 23 11.28 14.93 -9.73
C GLU A 23 10.82 13.52 -10.09
N GLU A 24 11.68 12.51 -9.89
CA GLU A 24 11.28 11.13 -10.13
C GLU A 24 10.08 10.85 -9.22
N ASP A 25 8.90 10.79 -9.82
CA ASP A 25 7.70 10.37 -9.13
C ASP A 25 7.90 8.91 -8.74
N LEU A 26 7.90 8.68 -7.42
CA LEU A 26 8.00 7.36 -6.86
C LEU A 26 6.80 6.53 -7.33
N PRO A 27 6.99 5.33 -7.89
CA PRO A 27 5.88 4.51 -8.36
C PRO A 27 4.92 4.19 -7.21
N ARG A 28 3.62 4.18 -7.50
CA ARG A 28 2.60 3.83 -6.51
C ARG A 28 2.83 2.39 -6.01
N PRO A 29 2.78 2.14 -4.68
CA PRO A 29 2.86 0.77 -4.16
C PRO A 29 1.60 -0.03 -4.47
N SER A 30 1.74 -1.35 -4.42
CA SER A 30 0.62 -2.29 -4.45
C SER A 30 0.30 -2.81 -3.04
N ILE A 31 -0.96 -3.22 -2.86
CA ILE A 31 -1.45 -3.85 -1.63
C ILE A 31 -2.21 -5.13 -2.00
N SER A 32 -1.98 -6.20 -1.23
CA SER A 32 -2.80 -7.42 -1.27
C SER A 32 -3.04 -7.95 0.14
N ALA A 33 -3.91 -8.95 0.26
CA ALA A 33 -4.20 -9.61 1.53
C ALA A 33 -4.24 -11.13 1.36
N GLU A 34 -3.62 -11.83 2.30
CA GLU A 34 -3.53 -13.29 2.35
C GLU A 34 -4.23 -13.80 3.62
N PRO A 35 -5.11 -14.83 3.53
CA PRO A 35 -5.45 -15.61 2.33
C PRO A 35 -6.44 -14.93 1.37
N GLY A 36 -6.92 -13.75 1.72
CA GLY A 36 -7.83 -12.95 0.89
C GLY A 36 -8.35 -11.75 1.66
N THR A 37 -9.41 -11.13 1.14
CA THR A 37 -10.02 -9.93 1.72
C THR A 37 -11.22 -10.23 2.63
N VAL A 38 -11.71 -11.47 2.66
CA VAL A 38 -12.89 -11.85 3.42
C VAL A 38 -12.52 -12.89 4.46
N ILE A 39 -12.39 -12.46 5.71
CA ILE A 39 -11.74 -13.24 6.77
C ILE A 39 -12.75 -13.56 7.88
N PRO A 40 -12.87 -14.83 8.31
CA PRO A 40 -13.70 -15.17 9.46
C PRO A 40 -13.22 -14.51 10.75
N LEU A 41 -14.15 -14.13 11.63
CA LEU A 41 -13.85 -13.64 12.97
C LEU A 41 -12.86 -14.57 13.69
N GLY A 42 -11.84 -14.00 14.32
CA GLY A 42 -10.81 -14.73 15.07
C GLY A 42 -9.74 -15.42 14.21
N SER A 43 -9.87 -15.41 12.88
CA SER A 43 -8.83 -15.88 11.97
C SER A 43 -7.76 -14.80 11.74
N HIS A 44 -6.66 -15.17 11.08
CA HIS A 44 -5.60 -14.22 10.75
C HIS A 44 -5.73 -13.67 9.33
N VAL A 45 -5.11 -12.51 9.10
CA VAL A 45 -4.86 -11.96 7.77
C VAL A 45 -3.47 -11.34 7.74
N THR A 46 -2.81 -11.42 6.58
CA THR A 46 -1.55 -10.70 6.34
C THR A 46 -1.76 -9.74 5.17
N PHE A 47 -1.60 -8.45 5.40
CA PHE A 47 -1.50 -7.48 4.32
C PHE A 47 -0.07 -7.48 3.79
N VAL A 48 0.06 -7.43 2.47
CA VAL A 48 1.34 -7.42 1.79
C VAL A 48 1.44 -6.14 0.97
N CYS A 49 2.40 -5.28 1.34
CA CYS A 49 2.72 -4.09 0.59
C CYS A 49 3.94 -4.37 -0.29
N ARG A 50 3.88 -4.01 -1.58
CA ARG A 50 5.04 -4.07 -2.47
C ARG A 50 5.32 -2.73 -3.14
N GLY A 51 6.58 -2.44 -3.33
CA GLY A 51 7.09 -1.21 -3.95
C GLY A 51 8.44 -1.46 -4.62
N PRO A 52 9.08 -0.42 -5.18
CA PRO A 52 10.36 -0.56 -5.85
C PRO A 52 11.46 -1.00 -4.86
N VAL A 53 12.55 -1.55 -5.36
CA VAL A 53 13.74 -1.83 -4.55
C VAL A 53 14.27 -0.57 -3.84
N GLY A 54 14.81 -0.75 -2.64
CA GLY A 54 15.42 0.32 -1.84
C GLY A 54 14.43 1.12 -0.98
N VAL A 55 13.20 0.62 -0.80
CA VAL A 55 12.29 1.10 0.24
C VAL A 55 12.90 0.84 1.61
N GLN A 56 12.88 1.85 2.48
CA GLN A 56 13.35 1.73 3.87
C GLN A 56 12.21 1.41 4.83
N THR A 57 11.02 1.96 4.58
CA THR A 57 9.87 1.81 5.46
C THR A 57 8.61 1.64 4.63
N PHE A 58 7.78 0.65 4.97
CA PHE A 58 6.40 0.59 4.52
C PHE A 58 5.47 1.00 5.66
N ARG A 59 4.37 1.65 5.30
CA ARG A 59 3.28 2.02 6.19
C ARG A 59 1.97 1.43 5.68
N LEU A 60 1.26 0.72 6.54
CA LEU A 60 -0.10 0.26 6.31
C LEU A 60 -1.08 1.21 7.04
N GLU A 61 -1.86 1.96 6.27
CA GLU A 61 -2.85 2.92 6.77
C GLU A 61 -4.25 2.30 6.81
N ARG A 62 -5.01 2.65 7.85
CA ARG A 62 -6.43 2.34 8.00
C ARG A 62 -7.22 3.62 7.95
N GLU A 63 -7.89 3.86 6.84
CA GLU A 63 -8.52 5.15 6.58
C GLU A 63 -9.66 5.46 7.56
N SER A 64 -10.48 4.45 7.89
CA SER A 64 -11.65 4.63 8.77
C SER A 64 -11.31 5.03 10.21
N ARG A 65 -10.04 4.94 10.61
CA ARG A 65 -9.60 5.17 12.01
C ARG A 65 -8.44 6.14 12.15
N SER A 66 -7.89 6.66 11.04
CA SER A 66 -6.66 7.47 11.07
C SER A 66 -5.51 6.77 11.82
N THR A 67 -5.46 5.44 11.80
CA THR A 67 -4.42 4.63 12.43
C THR A 67 -3.53 4.03 11.35
N TYR A 68 -2.23 3.92 11.60
CA TYR A 68 -1.29 3.27 10.70
C TYR A 68 -0.29 2.40 11.47
N ASN A 69 0.38 1.50 10.76
CA ASN A 69 1.51 0.74 11.29
C ASN A 69 2.69 0.88 10.32
N ASP A 70 3.85 1.21 10.86
CA ASP A 70 5.10 1.28 10.09
C ASP A 70 5.93 0.03 10.32
N THR A 71 6.68 -0.38 9.32
CA THR A 71 7.71 -1.42 9.46
C THR A 71 8.92 -1.12 8.59
N GLU A 72 10.10 -1.34 9.17
CA GLU A 72 11.39 -1.38 8.48
C GLU A 72 11.83 -2.83 8.18
N ASP A 73 11.00 -3.82 8.57
CA ASP A 73 11.18 -5.22 8.16
C ASP A 73 10.77 -5.36 6.68
N VAL A 74 11.69 -4.93 5.82
CA VAL A 74 11.55 -4.91 4.37
C VAL A 74 12.38 -6.04 3.79
N SER A 75 11.69 -6.95 3.11
CA SER A 75 12.30 -8.05 2.38
C SER A 75 12.37 -7.73 0.88
N GLN A 76 13.23 -8.42 0.15
CA GLN A 76 13.30 -8.32 -1.30
C GLN A 76 12.43 -9.42 -1.93
N ALA A 77 11.29 -9.04 -2.53
CA ALA A 77 10.36 -9.99 -3.16
C ALA A 77 10.82 -10.42 -4.56
N SER A 78 11.52 -9.52 -5.27
CA SER A 78 12.10 -9.79 -6.59
C SER A 78 13.34 -8.90 -6.82
N PRO A 79 14.12 -9.10 -7.89
CA PRO A 79 15.25 -8.20 -8.20
C PRO A 79 14.89 -6.71 -8.28
N SER A 80 13.61 -6.39 -8.56
CA SER A 80 13.11 -5.02 -8.72
C SER A 80 12.15 -4.56 -7.62
N GLU A 81 11.74 -5.43 -6.70
CA GLU A 81 10.68 -5.12 -5.72
C GLU A 81 11.07 -5.43 -4.28
N SER A 82 10.68 -4.50 -3.40
CA SER A 82 10.69 -4.65 -1.95
C SER A 82 9.27 -4.99 -1.46
N GLU A 83 9.19 -5.76 -0.39
CA GLU A 83 7.94 -6.20 0.25
C GLU A 83 8.00 -6.03 1.76
N ALA A 84 6.89 -5.61 2.35
CA ALA A 84 6.64 -5.67 3.79
C ALA A 84 5.31 -6.36 4.08
N ARG A 85 5.24 -7.05 5.23
CA ARG A 85 4.11 -7.89 5.62
C ARG A 85 3.56 -7.44 6.97
N PHE A 86 2.26 -7.21 7.04
CA PHE A 86 1.56 -6.74 8.23
C PHE A 86 0.51 -7.77 8.64
N ARG A 87 0.80 -8.53 9.69
CA ARG A 87 -0.05 -9.61 10.17
C ARG A 87 -0.99 -9.14 11.28
N ILE A 88 -2.25 -9.53 11.17
CA ILE A 88 -3.24 -9.48 12.25
C ILE A 88 -3.58 -10.92 12.59
N ASP A 89 -3.23 -11.37 13.81
CA ASP A 89 -3.38 -12.79 14.19
C ASP A 89 -4.82 -13.23 14.43
N SER A 90 -5.65 -12.32 14.96
CA SER A 90 -7.05 -12.57 15.29
C SER A 90 -7.88 -11.37 14.90
N VAL A 91 -8.58 -11.45 13.78
CA VAL A 91 -9.41 -10.36 13.28
C VAL A 91 -10.69 -10.24 14.11
N SER A 92 -11.02 -9.00 14.45
CA SER A 92 -12.29 -8.59 15.03
C SER A 92 -13.08 -7.78 14.01
N GLU A 93 -14.37 -7.54 14.25
CA GLU A 93 -15.17 -6.60 13.44
C GLU A 93 -14.50 -5.22 13.35
N GLY A 94 -13.80 -4.82 14.42
CA GLY A 94 -13.05 -3.58 14.45
C GLY A 94 -11.83 -3.54 13.51
N ASN A 95 -11.45 -4.65 12.89
CA ASN A 95 -10.42 -4.67 11.85
C ASN A 95 -11.00 -4.42 10.45
N ALA A 96 -12.31 -4.57 10.24
CA ALA A 96 -12.92 -4.36 8.93
C ALA A 96 -12.73 -2.92 8.41
N GLY A 97 -12.76 -2.76 7.09
CA GLY A 97 -12.68 -1.48 6.40
C GLY A 97 -11.55 -1.38 5.38
N PRO A 98 -11.34 -0.17 4.83
CA PRO A 98 -10.36 0.09 3.79
C PRO A 98 -8.94 0.27 4.34
N TYR A 99 -7.99 -0.34 3.63
CA TYR A 99 -6.55 -0.27 3.89
C TYR A 99 -5.79 0.27 2.68
N ARG A 100 -4.68 0.96 2.92
CA ARG A 100 -3.73 1.44 1.90
C ARG A 100 -2.29 1.24 2.34
N CYS A 101 -1.39 1.05 1.38
CA CYS A 101 0.04 1.09 1.60
C CYS A 101 0.61 2.43 1.13
N ILE A 102 1.62 2.93 1.84
CA ILE A 102 2.53 4.00 1.40
C ILE A 102 3.94 3.59 1.82
N TYR A 103 4.98 4.06 1.13
CA TYR A 103 6.35 3.76 1.51
C TYR A 103 7.24 4.99 1.55
N TYR A 104 8.31 4.90 2.34
CA TYR A 104 9.39 5.85 2.37
C TYR A 104 10.60 5.29 1.63
N LYS A 105 11.01 6.01 0.59
CA LYS A 105 12.27 5.81 -0.11
C LYS A 105 12.98 7.17 -0.14
N PRO A 106 14.05 7.35 0.66
CA PRO A 106 14.63 8.66 0.84
C PRO A 106 14.89 9.40 -0.47
N PRO A 107 14.57 10.71 -0.54
CA PRO A 107 14.19 11.56 0.58
C PRO A 107 12.67 11.73 0.80
N LYS A 108 11.81 10.97 0.10
CA LYS A 108 10.36 11.24 0.10
C LYS A 108 9.47 10.01 0.29
N TRP A 109 8.22 10.27 0.62
CA TRP A 109 7.15 9.28 0.65
C TRP A 109 6.53 9.12 -0.74
N SER A 110 6.06 7.92 -1.06
CA SER A 110 5.30 7.63 -2.28
C SER A 110 3.89 8.22 -2.23
N GLU A 111 3.14 8.15 -3.34
CA GLU A 111 1.68 8.19 -3.25
C GLU A 111 1.13 6.97 -2.50
N GLN A 112 -0.13 7.05 -2.07
CA GLN A 112 -0.88 5.90 -1.52
C GLN A 112 -1.23 4.88 -2.61
N SER A 113 -1.26 3.60 -2.24
CA SER A 113 -1.80 2.54 -3.08
C SER A 113 -3.30 2.71 -3.35
N ASP A 114 -3.83 1.85 -4.24
CA ASP A 114 -5.27 1.62 -4.29
C ASP A 114 -5.79 1.05 -2.95
N TYR A 115 -7.10 1.15 -2.73
CA TYR A 115 -7.72 0.60 -1.53
C TYR A 115 -7.85 -0.91 -1.60
N LEU A 116 -7.66 -1.55 -0.45
CA LEU A 116 -8.05 -2.94 -0.21
C LEU A 116 -9.03 -2.99 0.96
N GLU A 117 -10.26 -3.43 0.68
CA GLU A 117 -11.32 -3.56 1.68
C GLU A 117 -11.20 -4.90 2.40
N LEU A 118 -11.01 -4.89 3.72
CA LEU A 118 -11.06 -6.08 4.57
C LEU A 118 -12.49 -6.28 5.10
N LEU A 119 -13.11 -7.39 4.73
CA LEU A 119 -14.41 -7.82 5.23
C LEU A 119 -14.24 -8.91 6.29
N VAL A 120 -14.97 -8.77 7.40
CA VAL A 120 -14.96 -9.77 8.48
C VAL A 120 -16.27 -10.54 8.48
N LYS A 121 -16.19 -11.87 8.32
CA LYS A 121 -17.36 -12.75 8.40
C LYS A 121 -17.62 -13.14 9.85
N GLY A 122 -18.84 -12.90 10.32
CA GLY A 122 -19.31 -13.40 11.61
C GLY A 122 -19.32 -14.94 11.68
N PRO A 123 -19.41 -15.51 12.89
CA PRO A 123 -19.48 -16.95 13.06
C PRO A 123 -20.70 -17.52 12.33
N THR A 124 -20.48 -18.47 11.43
CA THR A 124 -21.56 -19.24 10.83
C THR A 124 -22.22 -20.02 11.97
N GLN A 125 -23.46 -19.70 12.33
CA GLN A 125 -24.26 -20.60 13.15
C GLN A 125 -24.31 -21.93 12.39
N ARG A 126 -23.76 -23.00 12.98
CA ARG A 126 -24.04 -24.34 12.49
C ARG A 126 -25.57 -24.49 12.52
N PRO A 127 -26.22 -24.99 11.46
CA PRO A 127 -27.63 -25.35 11.55
C PRO A 127 -27.77 -26.27 12.76
N SER A 128 -28.51 -25.81 13.76
CA SER A 128 -28.95 -26.65 14.87
C SER A 128 -29.73 -27.80 14.25
N ASP A 129 -29.16 -29.00 14.28
CA ASP A 129 -29.85 -30.21 13.89
C ASP A 129 -31.04 -30.35 14.84
N ASN A 130 -32.21 -29.90 14.39
CA ASN A 130 -33.45 -29.99 15.12
C ASN A 130 -33.95 -31.43 14.95
N SER A 131 -33.26 -32.39 15.58
CA SER A 131 -33.79 -33.72 15.79
C SER A 131 -34.92 -33.62 16.83
N HIS A 132 -36.06 -33.11 16.39
CA HIS A 132 -37.35 -33.31 17.05
C HIS A 132 -37.65 -34.81 17.06
N ASN A 133 -37.50 -35.41 18.23
CA ASN A 133 -38.44 -36.35 18.85
C ASN A 133 -38.97 -37.54 18.02
N GLU A 134 -38.34 -38.69 18.20
CA GLU A 134 -38.94 -40.04 18.20
C GLU A 134 -38.14 -40.84 19.25
N ARG A 135 -38.65 -41.61 20.20
CA ARG A 135 -39.93 -42.29 20.41
C ARG A 135 -39.91 -42.82 21.86
N GLU A 136 -41.10 -42.86 22.49
CA GLU A 136 -41.56 -43.72 23.62
C GLU A 136 -40.75 -43.80 24.93
#